data_AF-A0A354XTG1-F1
#
_entry.id   AF-A0A354XTG1-F1
#
_cell.length_a   1.000
_cell.length_b   1.000
_cell.length_c   1.000
_cell.angle_alpha   90.00
_cell.angle_beta   90.00
_cell.angle_gamma   90.00
#
_symmetry.space_group_name_H-M   'P 1'
#
loop_
_entity.id
_entity.type
_entity.pdbx_description
1 polymer ?
#
loop_
_entity_poly.entity_id
_entity_poly.type
_entity_poly.pdbx_seq_one_letter_code
_entity_poly.pdbx_strand_id
1 'polypeptide(L)'
;MQSTIDRLNKEMQESSARLVVLQGELAKRDATIAQLSSDISELAQHAEEQSSTIKEQDKSLHTAYYVFGTANELKEQKILSGGFLKSTKVMQDTFNKDYFLQIDVREVTEIPLYAPKAKIWSTHPEGTYEFVKGANDNLTFQITDTQRFWSLTKYLIIEVN
;
A
#
# COMPACT_ATOMS: atom_id res chain seq x y z
N MET A 1 60.09 57.53 10.37
CA MET A 1 59.93 56.63 9.20
C MET A 1 59.97 55.16 9.62
N GLN A 2 60.90 54.74 10.48
CA GLN A 2 60.95 53.38 11.03
C GLN A 2 59.62 52.91 11.67
N SER A 3 59.03 53.74 12.52
CA SER A 3 57.77 53.44 13.23
C SER A 3 56.56 53.21 12.31
N THR A 4 56.54 53.84 11.12
CA THR A 4 55.47 53.65 10.14
C THR A 4 55.59 52.29 9.45
N ILE A 5 56.82 51.87 9.16
CA ILE A 5 57.11 50.57 8.55
C ILE A 5 56.79 49.43 9.52
N ASP A 6 57.15 49.56 10.80
CA ASP A 6 56.86 48.54 11.81
C ASP A 6 55.35 48.35 12.04
N ARG A 7 54.58 49.46 12.05
CA ARG A 7 53.11 49.41 12.15
C ARG A 7 52.48 48.71 10.95
N LEU A 8 52.90 49.05 9.74
CA LEU A 8 52.40 48.42 8.51
C LEU A 8 52.75 46.92 8.46
N ASN A 9 53.94 46.54 8.93
CA ASN A 9 54.36 45.14 8.98
C ASN A 9 53.52 44.33 9.99
N LYS A 10 53.18 44.93 11.13
CA LYS A 10 52.29 44.34 12.13
C LYS A 10 50.86 44.19 11.62
N GLU A 11 50.31 45.21 10.97
CA GLU A 11 48.99 45.15 10.31
C GLU A 11 48.95 44.07 9.21
N MET A 12 50.03 43.93 8.44
CA MET A 12 50.15 42.88 7.41
C MET A 12 50.20 41.48 8.01
N GLN A 13 50.92 41.28 9.12
CA GLN A 13 50.94 40.01 9.84
C GLN A 13 49.57 39.67 10.45
N GLU A 14 48.89 40.64 11.06
CA GLU A 14 47.54 40.46 11.60
C GLU A 14 46.53 40.15 10.48
N SER A 15 46.63 40.83 9.33
CA SER A 15 45.80 40.56 8.16
C SER A 15 46.03 39.15 7.59
N SER A 16 47.30 38.73 7.48
CA SER A 16 47.64 37.36 7.05
C SER A 16 47.09 36.30 8.00
N ALA A 17 47.19 36.53 9.32
CA ALA A 17 46.61 35.62 10.31
C ALA A 17 45.08 35.52 10.18
N ARG A 18 44.39 36.64 9.94
CA ARG A 18 42.94 36.64 9.70
C ARG A 18 42.56 35.89 8.42
N LEU A 19 43.32 36.05 7.35
CA LEU A 19 43.08 35.32 6.10
C LEU A 19 43.18 33.81 6.31
N VAL A 20 44.18 33.33 7.05
CA VAL A 20 44.33 31.90 7.38
C VAL A 20 43.13 31.38 8.18
N VAL A 21 42.65 32.15 9.16
CA VAL A 21 41.46 31.78 9.95
C VAL A 21 40.20 31.70 9.06
N LEU A 22 39.96 32.74 8.25
CA LEU A 22 38.81 32.77 7.33
C LEU A 22 38.85 31.64 6.31
N GLN A 23 40.03 31.29 5.81
CA GLN A 23 40.21 30.18 4.87
C GLN A 23 39.93 28.83 5.55
N GLY A 24 40.31 28.68 6.81
CA GLY A 24 39.93 27.52 7.64
C GLY A 24 38.43 27.43 7.92
N GLU A 25 37.77 28.56 8.17
CA GLU A 25 36.31 28.62 8.35
C GLU A 25 35.55 28.30 7.05
N LEU A 26 36.03 28.80 5.90
CA LEU A 26 35.48 28.47 4.59
C LEU A 26 35.60 26.98 4.30
N ALA A 27 36.78 26.38 4.50
CA ALA A 27 36.97 24.95 4.31
C ALA A 27 36.03 24.11 5.19
N LYS A 28 35.81 24.53 6.45
CA LYS A 28 34.83 23.88 7.33
C LYS A 28 33.40 24.01 6.81
N ARG A 29 33.02 25.20 6.34
CA ARG A 29 31.69 25.43 5.76
C ARG A 29 31.47 24.62 4.49
N ASP A 30 32.45 24.56 3.61
CA ASP A 30 32.39 23.77 2.37
C ASP A 30 32.21 22.28 2.68
N ALA A 31 32.94 21.77 3.69
CA ALA A 31 32.75 20.39 4.17
C ALA A 31 31.34 20.15 4.73
N THR A 32 30.82 21.08 5.54
CA THR A 32 29.44 20.99 6.06
C THR A 32 28.41 21.05 4.94
N ILE A 33 28.59 21.92 3.93
CA ILE A 33 27.69 22.03 2.78
C ILE A 33 27.70 20.73 1.97
N ALA A 34 28.87 20.13 1.74
CA ALA A 34 28.98 18.85 1.06
C ALA A 34 28.23 17.74 1.84
N GLN A 35 28.41 17.68 3.16
CA GLN A 35 27.70 16.70 4.00
C GLN A 35 26.19 16.90 3.93
N LEU A 36 25.70 18.12 4.16
CA LEU A 36 24.28 18.43 4.08
C LEU A 36 23.69 18.12 2.71
N SER A 37 24.46 18.34 1.63
CA SER A 37 24.00 18.01 0.28
C SER A 37 23.86 16.49 0.09
N SER A 38 24.78 15.70 0.65
CA SER A 38 24.67 14.23 0.68
C SER A 38 23.44 13.79 1.48
N ASP A 39 23.27 14.33 2.70
CA ASP A 39 22.16 13.98 3.59
C ASP A 39 20.80 14.31 2.94
N ILE A 40 20.70 15.46 2.25
CA ILE A 40 19.49 15.85 1.50
C ILE A 40 19.21 14.87 0.36
N SER A 41 20.24 14.46 -0.38
CA SER A 41 20.08 13.49 -1.47
C SER A 41 19.62 12.13 -0.96
N GLU A 42 20.22 11.64 0.13
CA GLU A 42 19.84 10.38 0.78
C GLU A 42 18.41 10.45 1.32
N LEU A 43 18.05 11.54 1.99
CA LEU A 43 16.70 11.74 2.51
C LEU A 43 15.66 11.79 1.39
N ALA A 44 15.96 12.45 0.28
CA ALA A 44 15.07 12.50 -0.88
C ALA A 44 14.86 11.11 -1.50
N GLN A 45 15.93 10.30 -1.62
CA GLN A 45 15.81 8.93 -2.09
C GLN A 45 14.97 8.08 -1.14
N HIS A 46 15.24 8.15 0.17
CA HIS A 46 14.49 7.41 1.18
C HIS A 46 13.00 7.78 1.18
N ALA A 47 12.67 9.07 0.99
CA ALA A 47 11.30 9.54 0.91
C ALA A 47 10.57 8.98 -0.32
N GLU A 48 11.23 8.90 -1.47
CA GLU A 48 10.64 8.33 -2.69
C GLU A 48 10.40 6.81 -2.53
N GLU A 49 11.37 6.07 -1.97
CA GLU A 49 11.25 4.64 -1.69
C GLU A 49 10.12 4.35 -0.68
N GLN A 50 9.98 5.19 0.35
CA GLN A 50 8.87 5.07 1.29
C GLN A 50 7.53 5.39 0.64
N SER A 51 7.47 6.42 -0.21
CA SER A 51 6.26 6.80 -0.93
C SER A 51 5.78 5.69 -1.87
N SER A 52 6.68 5.04 -2.61
CA SER A 52 6.34 3.89 -3.46
C SER A 52 5.88 2.70 -2.63
N THR A 53 6.57 2.38 -1.54
CA THR A 53 6.19 1.30 -0.63
C THR A 53 4.81 1.52 -0.03
N ILE A 54 4.49 2.75 0.40
CA ILE A 54 3.17 3.10 0.95
C ILE A 54 2.08 2.92 -0.10
N LYS A 55 2.32 3.32 -1.36
CA LYS A 55 1.35 3.12 -2.45
C LYS A 55 1.10 1.65 -2.74
N GLU A 56 2.15 0.83 -2.77
CA GLU A 56 2.02 -0.62 -2.96
C GLU A 56 1.29 -1.28 -1.80
N GLN A 57 1.61 -0.91 -0.57
CA GLN A 57 0.93 -1.40 0.62
C GLN A 57 -0.54 -0.97 0.63
N ASP A 58 -0.86 0.30 0.33
CA ASP A 58 -2.24 0.77 0.23
C ASP A 58 -3.01 -0.03 -0.83
N LYS A 59 -2.43 -0.24 -2.02
CA LYS A 59 -3.05 -1.07 -3.05
C LYS A 59 -3.29 -2.51 -2.57
N SER A 60 -2.32 -3.11 -1.89
CA SER A 60 -2.44 -4.48 -1.38
C SER A 60 -3.51 -4.60 -0.28
N LEU A 61 -3.63 -3.60 0.59
CA LEU A 61 -4.61 -3.56 1.68
C LEU A 61 -6.04 -3.45 1.18
N HIS A 62 -6.23 -2.76 0.06
CA HIS A 62 -7.53 -2.55 -0.58
C HIS A 62 -7.82 -3.57 -1.70
N THR A 63 -6.88 -4.47 -1.98
CA THR A 63 -7.12 -5.57 -2.90
C THR A 63 -7.93 -6.66 -2.20
N ALA A 64 -9.04 -7.05 -2.83
CA ALA A 64 -9.78 -8.26 -2.48
C ALA A 64 -10.04 -9.12 -3.71
N TYR A 65 -10.50 -10.33 -3.46
CA TYR A 65 -10.73 -11.36 -4.45
C TYR A 65 -12.16 -11.85 -4.32
N TYR A 66 -12.90 -11.88 -5.42
CA TYR A 66 -14.26 -12.42 -5.41
C TYR A 66 -14.46 -13.42 -6.54
N VAL A 67 -15.39 -14.35 -6.30
CA VAL A 67 -15.85 -15.33 -7.27
C VAL A 67 -17.34 -15.59 -7.05
N PHE A 68 -18.08 -15.70 -8.15
CA PHE A 68 -19.44 -16.20 -8.14
C PHE A 68 -19.59 -17.27 -9.22
N GLY A 69 -20.36 -18.32 -8.92
CA GLY A 69 -20.56 -19.43 -9.85
C GLY A 69 -21.50 -20.48 -9.29
N THR A 70 -21.87 -21.46 -10.10
CA THR A 70 -22.70 -22.58 -9.64
C THR A 70 -21.93 -23.48 -8.66
N ALA A 71 -22.65 -24.23 -7.82
CA ALA A 71 -22.03 -25.16 -6.88
C ALA A 71 -21.08 -26.16 -7.55
N ASN A 72 -21.35 -26.54 -8.81
CA ASN A 72 -20.53 -27.44 -9.59
C ASN A 72 -19.24 -26.77 -10.04
N GLU A 73 -19.30 -25.56 -10.60
CA GLU A 73 -18.11 -24.79 -11.01
C GLU A 73 -17.18 -24.52 -9.83
N LEU A 74 -17.73 -24.09 -8.68
CA LEU A 74 -16.93 -23.82 -7.49
C LEU A 74 -16.27 -25.09 -6.91
N LYS A 75 -16.90 -26.27 -7.06
CA LYS A 75 -16.31 -27.56 -6.67
C LYS A 75 -15.26 -28.04 -7.67
N GLU A 76 -15.53 -27.93 -8.97
CA GLU A 76 -14.60 -28.30 -10.05
C GLU A 76 -13.31 -27.49 -9.98
N GLN A 77 -13.41 -26.19 -9.70
CA GLN A 77 -12.27 -25.29 -9.52
C GLN A 77 -11.57 -25.45 -8.15
N LYS A 78 -11.97 -26.45 -7.34
CA LYS A 78 -11.47 -26.70 -5.98
C LYS A 78 -11.57 -25.50 -5.03
N ILE A 79 -12.45 -24.54 -5.34
CA ILE A 79 -12.73 -23.38 -4.49
C ILE A 79 -13.52 -23.83 -3.26
N LEU A 80 -14.42 -24.80 -3.45
CA LEU A 80 -15.12 -25.51 -2.39
C LEU A 80 -14.55 -26.93 -2.24
N SER A 81 -13.91 -27.22 -1.10
CA SER A 81 -13.47 -28.58 -0.77
C SER A 81 -14.63 -29.39 -0.18
N GLY A 82 -15.27 -30.22 -0.99
CA GLY A 82 -16.24 -31.21 -0.53
C GLY A 82 -15.55 -32.36 0.22
N GLY A 83 -15.51 -32.29 1.56
CA GLY A 83 -15.04 -33.37 2.41
C GLY A 83 -15.49 -33.19 3.85
N PHE A 84 -16.42 -34.05 4.28
CA PHE A 84 -17.23 -34.05 5.51
C PHE A 84 -16.52 -33.88 6.88
N LEU A 85 -15.20 -33.68 6.97
CA LEU A 85 -14.45 -33.78 8.24
C LEU A 85 -13.22 -32.86 8.38
N LYS A 86 -13.12 -31.76 7.63
CA LYS A 86 -12.14 -30.70 7.96
C LYS A 86 -12.82 -29.36 7.79
N SER A 87 -12.77 -28.55 8.85
CA SER A 87 -13.29 -27.19 8.93
C SER A 87 -13.15 -26.50 7.58
N THR A 88 -14.25 -25.98 7.03
CA THR A 88 -14.33 -25.24 5.76
C THR A 88 -13.39 -24.04 5.82
N LYS A 89 -12.10 -24.29 5.58
CA LYS A 89 -11.02 -23.32 5.64
C LYS A 89 -10.54 -23.23 4.21
N VAL A 90 -10.61 -22.04 3.63
CA VAL A 90 -10.02 -21.71 2.33
C VAL A 90 -8.59 -22.26 2.33
N MET A 91 -8.34 -23.31 1.54
CA MET A 91 -7.02 -23.94 1.45
C MET A 91 -6.13 -23.00 0.65
N GLN A 92 -5.44 -22.08 1.33
CA GLN A 92 -4.54 -21.07 0.75
C GLN A 92 -3.48 -21.62 -0.22
N ASP A 93 -3.24 -22.93 -0.23
CA ASP A 93 -2.18 -23.58 -0.98
C ASP A 93 -2.60 -24.24 -2.31
N THR A 94 -3.90 -24.34 -2.66
CA THR A 94 -4.29 -25.15 -3.86
C THR A 94 -5.59 -24.73 -4.57
N PHE A 95 -6.09 -23.51 -4.36
CA PHE A 95 -7.20 -23.01 -5.19
C PHE A 95 -6.68 -22.33 -6.45
N ASN A 96 -7.44 -22.46 -7.54
CA ASN A 96 -7.15 -21.79 -8.79
C ASN A 96 -7.35 -20.27 -8.62
N LYS A 97 -6.27 -19.55 -8.31
CA LYS A 97 -6.27 -18.09 -8.11
C LYS A 97 -6.75 -17.35 -9.36
N ASP A 98 -6.61 -17.94 -10.55
CA ASP A 98 -7.03 -17.34 -11.81
C ASP A 98 -8.56 -17.21 -11.93
N TYR A 99 -9.32 -17.98 -11.15
CA TYR A 99 -10.78 -17.92 -11.17
C TYR A 99 -11.33 -16.86 -10.21
N PHE A 100 -10.47 -16.25 -9.38
CA PHE A 100 -10.84 -15.11 -8.56
C PHE A 100 -10.61 -13.82 -9.34
N LEU A 101 -11.65 -13.00 -9.40
CA LEU A 101 -11.52 -11.64 -9.92
C LEU A 101 -10.92 -10.76 -8.82
N GLN A 102 -9.77 -10.17 -9.12
CA GLN A 102 -9.14 -9.17 -8.27
C GLN A 102 -9.93 -7.86 -8.38
N ILE A 103 -10.32 -7.30 -7.24
CA ILE A 103 -11.04 -6.03 -7.13
C ILE A 103 -10.40 -5.11 -6.11
N ASP A 104 -10.60 -3.81 -6.32
CA ASP A 104 -10.41 -2.83 -5.27
C ASP A 104 -11.69 -2.72 -4.44
N VAL A 105 -11.59 -2.96 -3.14
CA VAL A 105 -12.70 -2.90 -2.18
C VAL A 105 -13.30 -1.50 -2.04
N ARG A 106 -12.61 -0.46 -2.52
CA ARG A 106 -13.08 0.93 -2.55
C ARG A 106 -13.97 1.21 -3.76
N GLU A 107 -13.74 0.52 -4.86
CA GLU A 107 -14.44 0.75 -6.12
C GLU A 107 -15.64 -0.20 -6.29
N VAL A 108 -15.49 -1.45 -5.85
CA VAL A 108 -16.51 -2.48 -6.06
C VAL A 108 -17.33 -2.69 -4.78
N THR A 109 -18.46 -2.00 -4.71
CA THR A 109 -19.46 -2.14 -3.62
C THR A 109 -20.67 -2.95 -4.05
N GLU A 110 -20.87 -3.18 -5.34
CA GLU A 110 -21.99 -3.92 -5.90
C GLU A 110 -21.52 -4.94 -6.94
N ILE A 111 -22.07 -6.15 -6.86
CA ILE A 111 -21.72 -7.27 -7.74
C ILE A 111 -23.04 -7.86 -8.27
N PRO A 112 -23.38 -7.64 -9.55
CA PRO A 112 -24.54 -8.26 -10.15
C PRO A 112 -24.29 -9.75 -10.35
N LEU A 113 -25.13 -10.60 -9.75
CA LEU A 113 -24.95 -12.05 -9.76
C LEU A 113 -25.70 -12.75 -10.90
N TYR A 114 -26.56 -12.02 -11.62
CA TYR A 114 -27.33 -12.51 -12.77
C TYR A 114 -28.10 -13.83 -12.51
N ALA A 115 -28.46 -14.08 -11.24
CA ALA A 115 -29.13 -15.31 -10.81
C ALA A 115 -30.28 -14.99 -9.85
N PRO A 116 -31.35 -15.81 -9.83
CA PRO A 116 -32.50 -15.59 -8.97
C PRO A 116 -32.23 -15.97 -7.51
N LYS A 117 -31.22 -16.82 -7.24
CA LYS A 117 -30.79 -17.18 -5.88
C LYS A 117 -29.28 -17.12 -5.76
N ALA A 118 -28.82 -16.65 -4.59
CA ALA A 118 -27.42 -16.56 -4.25
C ALA A 118 -27.20 -16.94 -2.79
N LYS A 119 -26.06 -17.55 -2.49
CA LYS A 119 -25.64 -17.95 -1.15
C LYS A 119 -24.15 -17.68 -0.95
N ILE A 120 -23.80 -16.99 0.13
CA ILE A 120 -22.41 -16.72 0.48
C ILE A 120 -21.84 -17.91 1.25
N TRP A 121 -20.62 -18.32 0.87
CA TRP A 121 -19.86 -19.36 1.58
C TRP A 121 -18.71 -18.81 2.41
N SER A 122 -18.23 -17.60 2.10
CA SER A 122 -17.19 -16.92 2.87
C SER A 122 -17.74 -16.33 4.17
N THR A 123 -16.89 -16.24 5.19
CA THR A 123 -17.27 -15.71 6.51
C THR A 123 -17.10 -14.19 6.54
N HIS A 124 -18.22 -13.45 6.52
CA HIS A 124 -18.24 -11.99 6.64
C HIS A 124 -19.19 -11.57 7.77
N PRO A 125 -18.98 -10.41 8.42
CA PRO A 125 -19.87 -9.94 9.47
C PRO A 125 -21.29 -9.69 8.94
N GLU A 126 -22.30 -10.16 9.66
CA GLU A 126 -23.70 -9.88 9.31
C GLU A 126 -23.98 -8.37 9.36
N GLY A 127 -24.88 -7.90 8.49
CA GLY A 127 -25.22 -6.47 8.38
C GLY A 127 -24.19 -5.61 7.63
N THR A 128 -23.12 -6.22 7.08
CA THR A 128 -22.16 -5.52 6.21
C THR A 128 -22.44 -5.69 4.72
N TYR A 129 -23.47 -6.47 4.37
CA TYR A 129 -23.91 -6.75 3.01
C TYR A 129 -25.40 -7.03 2.94
N GLU A 130 -25.99 -6.84 1.76
CA GLU A 130 -27.39 -7.08 1.45
C GLU A 130 -27.54 -7.65 0.03
N PHE A 131 -28.60 -8.42 -0.19
CA PHE A 131 -28.98 -8.91 -1.50
C PHE A 131 -30.16 -8.11 -2.01
N VAL A 132 -29.94 -7.32 -3.06
CA VAL A 132 -30.97 -6.49 -3.67
C VAL A 132 -31.50 -7.20 -4.91
N LYS A 133 -32.82 -7.35 -4.99
CA LYS A 133 -33.46 -7.92 -6.17
C LYS A 133 -33.58 -6.84 -7.25
N GLY A 134 -32.90 -7.05 -8.38
CA GLY A 134 -32.95 -6.16 -9.53
C GLY A 134 -34.21 -6.34 -10.38
N ALA A 135 -34.39 -5.45 -11.36
CA ALA A 135 -35.59 -5.39 -12.21
C ALA A 135 -35.84 -6.64 -13.06
N ASN A 136 -34.80 -7.45 -13.32
CA ASN A 136 -34.85 -8.62 -14.21
C ASN A 136 -34.95 -9.96 -13.45
N ASP A 137 -35.42 -9.95 -12.21
CA ASP A 137 -35.39 -11.13 -11.29
C ASP A 137 -33.96 -11.59 -10.91
N ASN A 138 -32.94 -10.83 -11.32
CA ASN A 138 -31.54 -11.08 -10.97
C ASN A 138 -31.21 -10.45 -9.62
N LEU A 139 -30.45 -11.16 -8.79
CA LEU A 139 -29.90 -10.63 -7.55
C LEU A 139 -28.62 -9.82 -7.81
N THR A 140 -28.52 -8.70 -7.12
CA THR A 140 -27.30 -7.90 -6.98
C THR A 140 -26.84 -7.99 -5.54
N PHE A 141 -25.59 -8.38 -5.35
CA PHE A 141 -24.94 -8.35 -4.05
C PHE A 141 -24.42 -6.94 -3.78
N GLN A 142 -24.86 -6.32 -2.70
CA GLN A 142 -24.44 -4.98 -2.30
C GLN A 142 -23.72 -5.03 -0.95
N ILE A 143 -22.56 -4.40 -0.87
CA ILE A 143 -21.78 -4.28 0.35
C ILE A 143 -22.08 -2.92 0.97
N THR A 144 -22.68 -2.92 2.15
CA THR A 144 -23.05 -1.70 2.89
C THR A 144 -21.85 -1.09 3.60
N ASP A 145 -20.95 -1.94 4.12
CA ASP A 145 -19.72 -1.52 4.82
C ASP A 145 -18.54 -2.38 4.34
N THR A 146 -17.80 -1.87 3.37
CA THR A 146 -16.65 -2.58 2.79
C THR A 146 -15.54 -2.81 3.80
N GLN A 147 -15.28 -1.86 4.71
CA GLN A 147 -14.22 -1.98 5.71
C GLN A 147 -14.50 -3.13 6.67
N ARG A 148 -15.71 -3.22 7.20
CA ARG A 148 -16.12 -4.32 8.07
C ARG A 148 -16.27 -5.62 7.31
N PHE A 149 -16.83 -5.59 6.10
CA PHE A 149 -17.01 -6.78 5.27
C PHE A 149 -15.69 -7.50 5.00
N TRP A 150 -14.66 -6.75 4.58
CA TRP A 150 -13.33 -7.27 4.24
C TRP A 150 -12.38 -7.35 5.44
N SER A 151 -12.89 -7.25 6.67
CA SER A 151 -12.07 -7.34 7.90
C SER A 151 -11.70 -8.77 8.26
N LEU A 152 -12.61 -9.73 8.03
CA LEU A 152 -12.41 -11.14 8.37
C LEU A 152 -11.65 -11.92 7.29
N THR A 153 -12.00 -11.67 6.02
CA THR A 153 -11.41 -12.33 4.86
C THR A 153 -11.44 -11.39 3.67
N LYS A 154 -10.38 -11.42 2.84
CA LYS A 154 -10.30 -10.74 1.54
C LYS A 154 -10.82 -11.60 0.37
N TYR A 155 -11.45 -12.74 0.69
CA TYR A 155 -12.01 -13.67 -0.30
C TYR A 155 -13.53 -13.75 -0.14
N LEU A 156 -14.25 -13.42 -1.20
CA LEU A 156 -15.70 -13.53 -1.30
C LEU A 156 -16.07 -14.67 -2.25
N ILE A 157 -16.85 -15.62 -1.76
CA ILE A 157 -17.32 -16.77 -2.54
C ILE A 157 -18.84 -16.80 -2.50
N ILE A 158 -19.47 -16.67 -3.67
CA ILE A 158 -20.93 -16.67 -3.82
C ILE A 158 -21.34 -17.84 -4.73
N GLU A 159 -22.16 -18.74 -4.19
CA GLU A 159 -22.85 -19.76 -4.97
C GLU A 159 -24.14 -19.18 -5.55
N VAL A 160 -24.33 -19.29 -6.86
CA VAL A 160 -25.57 -18.89 -7.55
C VAL A 160 -26.35 -20.11 -8.04
N ASN A 161 -27.69 -20.01 -8.04
CA ASN A 161 -28.62 -21.06 -8.47
C ASN A 161 -29.91 -20.48 -9.07
#